data_AF-A0AAD5CQU5-F1
#
_entry.id   AF-A0AAD5CQU5-F1
#
_cell.length_a   1.000
_cell.length_b   1.000
_cell.length_c   1.000
_cell.angle_alpha   90.00
_cell.angle_beta   90.00
_cell.angle_gamma   90.00
#
_symmetry.space_group_name_H-M   'P 1'
#
loop_
_entity.id
_entity.type
_entity.pdbx_description
1 polymer ?
#
loop_
_entity_poly.entity_id
_entity_poly.type
_entity_poly.pdbx_seq_one_letter_code
_entity_poly.pdbx_strand_id
1 'polypeptide(L)'
;SSGSLSSVAPLEAILFDIDGTLCDSDPLHYYAFRDMLQEDSVSGIKAANGAGMPAVGMATRNPEQMLLDAGASLVIKDYNDPILWENLQEIAQQKLSL
;
A
#
# COMPACT_ATOMS: atom_id res chain seq x y z
N SER A 1 -17.68 -40.61 16.20
CA SER A 1 -17.86 -39.86 17.45
C SER A 1 -17.69 -38.37 17.16
N SER A 2 -18.78 -37.68 16.79
CA SER A 2 -18.77 -36.22 16.60
C SER A 2 -19.37 -35.57 17.84
N GLY A 3 -18.58 -34.80 18.58
CA GLY A 3 -19.05 -34.03 19.73
C GLY A 3 -20.07 -32.98 19.26
N SER A 4 -21.30 -33.08 19.79
CA SER A 4 -22.36 -32.10 19.55
C SER A 4 -22.19 -30.93 20.51
N LEU A 5 -22.12 -29.71 19.97
CA LEU A 5 -22.02 -28.45 20.73
C LEU A 5 -23.30 -28.12 21.53
N SER A 6 -24.36 -28.91 21.37
CA SER A 6 -25.65 -28.73 22.04
C SER A 6 -25.61 -28.97 23.56
N SER A 7 -24.48 -29.36 24.15
CA SER A 7 -24.35 -29.64 25.59
C SER A 7 -23.71 -28.51 26.41
N VAL A 8 -23.28 -27.41 25.80
CA VAL A 8 -22.37 -26.45 26.47
C VAL A 8 -23.09 -25.26 27.13
N ALA A 9 -24.21 -24.76 26.58
CA ALA A 9 -25.14 -23.77 27.18
C ALA A 9 -26.27 -23.44 26.16
N PRO A 10 -27.38 -22.77 26.55
CA PRO A 10 -28.28 -22.16 25.57
C PRO A 10 -27.48 -21.20 24.67
N LEU A 11 -27.63 -21.32 23.35
CA LEU A 11 -26.98 -20.42 22.41
C LEU A 11 -27.67 -19.04 22.46
N GLU A 12 -27.15 -18.12 23.27
CA GLU A 12 -27.74 -16.79 23.44
C GLU A 12 -27.28 -15.78 22.37
N ALA A 13 -26.13 -16.01 21.71
CA ALA A 13 -25.70 -15.25 20.54
C ALA A 13 -24.62 -16.00 19.73
N ILE A 14 -24.53 -15.69 18.43
CA ILE A 14 -23.43 -16.07 17.54
C ILE A 14 -22.66 -14.78 17.22
N LEU A 15 -21.34 -14.79 17.41
CA LEU A 15 -20.45 -13.73 16.95
C LEU A 15 -19.94 -14.11 15.55
N PHE A 16 -20.35 -13.36 14.53
CA PHE A 16 -19.76 -13.46 13.20
C PHE A 16 -18.54 -12.55 13.16
N ASP A 17 -17.36 -13.15 13.11
CA ASP A 17 -16.13 -12.46 12.74
C ASP A 17 -16.16 -12.26 11.22
N ILE A 18 -16.51 -11.05 10.80
CA ILE A 18 -16.33 -10.60 9.42
C ILE A 18 -15.27 -9.52 9.51
N ASP A 19 -14.13 -9.74 8.82
CA ASP A 19 -13.09 -8.74 8.56
C ASP A 19 -13.70 -7.52 7.82
N GLY A 20 -14.38 -6.67 8.57
CA GLY A 20 -15.13 -5.52 8.07
C GLY A 20 -14.90 -4.32 8.97
N THR A 21 -13.66 -3.85 9.02
CA THR A 21 -13.26 -2.47 9.37
C THR A 21 -14.09 -1.78 10.46
N LEU A 22 -13.70 -1.93 11.73
CA LEU A 22 -14.18 -1.04 12.81
C LEU A 22 -13.57 0.36 12.72
N CYS A 23 -12.43 0.47 12.05
CA CYS A 23 -11.78 1.72 11.68
C CYS A 23 -11.66 1.73 10.17
N ASP A 24 -11.93 2.89 9.55
CA ASP A 24 -11.50 3.15 8.19
C ASP A 24 -9.97 3.06 8.15
N SER A 25 -9.47 1.86 7.83
CA SER A 25 -8.03 1.58 7.73
C SER A 25 -7.48 2.02 6.38
N ASP A 26 -8.32 2.38 5.41
CA ASP A 26 -7.87 2.80 4.09
C ASP A 26 -7.06 4.10 4.16
N PRO A 27 -7.42 5.13 4.93
CA PRO A 27 -6.55 6.25 5.23
C PRO A 27 -5.23 5.82 5.87
N LEU A 28 -5.24 4.85 6.80
CA LEU A 28 -4.02 4.41 7.49
C LEU A 28 -3.11 3.57 6.59
N HIS A 29 -3.67 2.71 5.73
CA HIS A 29 -2.94 2.00 4.70
C HIS A 29 -2.47 2.95 3.61
N TYR A 30 -3.27 3.93 3.21
CA TYR A 30 -2.86 5.00 2.31
C TYR A 30 -1.70 5.79 2.89
N TYR A 31 -1.74 6.19 4.16
CA TYR A 31 -0.62 6.85 4.84
C TYR A 31 0.59 5.93 4.96
N ALA A 32 0.41 4.65 5.29
CA ALA A 32 1.49 3.68 5.38
C ALA A 32 2.14 3.42 4.01
N PHE A 33 1.35 3.30 2.94
CA PHE A 33 1.84 3.14 1.57
C PHE A 33 2.46 4.44 1.06
N ARG A 34 1.86 5.60 1.33
CA ARG A 34 2.42 6.92 1.03
C ARG A 34 3.77 7.09 1.72
N ASP A 35 3.91 6.65 2.97
CA ASP A 35 5.13 6.78 3.75
C ASP A 35 6.16 5.70 3.37
N MET A 36 5.75 4.49 2.96
CA MET A 36 6.64 3.46 2.41
C MET A 36 7.14 3.76 0.99
N LEU A 37 6.33 4.44 0.17
CA LEU A 37 6.68 4.85 -1.18
C LEU A 37 7.41 6.20 -1.21
N GLN A 38 7.48 6.90 -0.06
CA GLN A 38 8.26 8.12 0.13
C GLN A 38 9.74 7.76 0.29
N GLU A 39 10.47 7.66 -0.82
CA GLU A 39 11.91 7.61 -0.77
C GLU A 39 12.52 8.44 -1.90
N ASP A 40 13.12 9.57 -1.53
CA ASP A 40 13.98 10.36 -2.41
C ASP A 40 15.46 10.03 -2.22
N SER A 41 15.78 9.11 -1.30
CA SER A 41 17.13 8.63 -1.08
C SER A 41 17.44 7.45 -2.00
N VAL A 42 18.64 7.46 -2.59
CA VAL A 42 19.14 6.33 -3.41
C VAL A 42 19.13 5.01 -2.61
N SER A 43 19.37 5.07 -1.30
CA SER A 43 19.28 3.92 -0.41
C SER A 43 17.86 3.37 -0.28
N GLY A 44 16.87 4.24 -0.15
CA GLY A 44 15.46 3.85 -0.04
C GLY A 44 14.94 3.20 -1.32
N ILE A 45 15.26 3.79 -2.48
CA ILE A 45 14.93 3.21 -3.79
C ILE A 45 15.52 1.80 -3.93
N LYS A 46 16.79 1.61 -3.57
CA LYS A 46 17.44 0.30 -3.62
C LYS A 46 16.81 -0.71 -2.67
N ALA A 47 16.38 -0.27 -1.48
CA ALA A 47 15.70 -1.13 -0.51
C ALA A 47 14.32 -1.59 -1.01
N ALA A 48 13.51 -0.66 -1.54
CA ALA A 48 12.21 -0.98 -2.14
C ALA A 48 12.36 -1.98 -3.29
N ASN A 49 13.31 -1.75 -4.19
CA ASN A 49 13.63 -2.69 -5.27
C ASN A 49 14.06 -4.08 -4.74
N GLY A 50 14.88 -4.12 -3.69
CA GLY A 50 15.27 -5.36 -3.03
C GLY A 50 14.10 -6.13 -2.39
N ALA A 51 13.04 -5.42 -2.00
CA ALA A 51 11.80 -5.99 -1.49
C ALA A 51 10.79 -6.36 -2.59
N GLY A 52 11.12 -6.13 -3.88
CA GLY A 52 10.21 -6.34 -5.00
C GLY A 52 9.08 -5.31 -5.06
N MET A 53 9.24 -4.16 -4.42
CA MET A 53 8.26 -3.07 -4.41
C MET A 53 8.69 -1.97 -5.39
N PRO A 54 7.78 -1.42 -6.21
CA PRO A 54 8.08 -0.27 -7.06
C PRO A 54 8.35 0.97 -6.21
N ALA A 55 9.33 1.78 -6.61
CA ALA A 55 9.72 3.00 -5.88
C ALA A 55 9.38 4.26 -6.70
N VAL A 56 8.86 5.28 -6.04
CA VAL A 56 8.65 6.61 -6.64
C VAL A 56 9.69 7.57 -6.04
N GLY A 57 10.63 8.02 -6.87
CA GLY A 57 11.64 8.99 -6.47
C GLY A 57 11.09 10.43 -6.51
N MET A 58 11.50 11.27 -5.55
CA MET A 58 11.13 12.69 -5.56
C MET A 58 12.35 13.57 -5.88
N ALA A 59 12.31 14.29 -6.99
CA ALA A 59 13.41 15.13 -7.47
C ALA A 59 13.51 16.49 -6.74
N THR A 60 13.26 16.52 -5.43
CA THR A 60 13.36 17.72 -4.59
C THR A 60 14.79 17.99 -4.12
N ARG A 61 15.52 16.92 -3.78
CA ARG A 61 16.88 17.00 -3.21
C ARG A 61 17.95 16.36 -4.08
N ASN A 62 17.56 15.46 -4.98
CA ASN A 62 18.46 14.69 -5.83
C ASN A 62 18.09 14.89 -7.31
N PRO A 63 19.07 14.90 -8.23
CA PRO A 63 18.80 14.95 -9.66
C PRO A 63 17.95 13.75 -10.11
N GLU A 64 16.99 13.99 -11.00
CA GLU A 64 16.10 12.95 -11.54
C GLU A 64 16.86 11.74 -12.08
N GLN A 65 17.91 11.96 -12.87
CA GLN A 65 18.74 10.89 -13.43
C GLN A 65 19.35 9.99 -12.34
N MET A 66 19.75 10.58 -11.20
CA MET A 66 20.32 9.80 -10.10
C MET A 66 19.29 8.88 -9.44
N LEU A 67 18.02 9.30 -9.39
CA LEU A 67 16.92 8.50 -8.86
C LEU A 67 16.53 7.38 -9.84
N LEU A 68 16.51 7.68 -11.14
CA LEU A 68 16.31 6.68 -12.19
C LEU A 68 17.42 5.63 -12.19
N ASP A 69 18.68 6.05 -12.10
CA ASP A 69 19.85 5.16 -12.04
C ASP A 69 19.83 4.27 -10.78
N ALA A 70 19.20 4.73 -9.69
CA ALA A 70 18.98 3.93 -8.48
C ALA A 70 17.88 2.87 -8.66
N GLY A 71 17.09 2.97 -9.73
CA GLY A 71 15.99 2.07 -10.05
C GLY A 71 14.61 2.59 -9.63
N ALA A 72 14.41 3.90 -9.50
CA ALA A 72 13.07 4.43 -9.31
C ALA A 72 12.18 4.07 -10.51
N SER A 73 10.96 3.60 -10.24
CA SER A 73 9.96 3.26 -11.25
C SER A 73 9.28 4.50 -11.84
N LEU A 74 9.21 5.57 -11.05
CA LEU A 74 8.70 6.88 -11.45
C LEU A 74 9.51 7.95 -10.69
N VAL A 75 9.74 9.10 -11.32
CA VAL A 75 10.29 10.27 -10.62
C VAL A 75 9.33 11.43 -10.77
N ILE A 76 9.03 12.09 -9.66
CA ILE A 76 8.09 13.22 -9.60
C ILE A 76 8.77 14.45 -8.99
N LYS A 77 8.30 15.63 -9.38
CA LYS A 77 8.83 16.89 -8.81
C LYS A 77 8.23 17.20 -7.45
N ASP A 78 6.93 16.96 -7.31
CA ASP A 78 6.16 17.11 -6.08
C ASP A 78 4.86 16.31 -6.18
N TYR A 79 4.03 16.35 -5.14
CA TYR A 79 2.78 15.58 -5.09
C TYR A 79 1.66 16.09 -6.01
N ASN A 80 1.81 17.25 -6.63
CA ASN A 80 0.87 17.76 -7.61
C ASN A 80 1.23 17.33 -9.04
N ASP A 81 2.32 16.56 -9.21
CA ASP A 81 2.72 16.04 -10.51
C ASP A 81 1.62 15.12 -11.06
N PRO A 82 0.94 15.48 -12.17
CA PRO A 82 -0.21 14.73 -12.68
C PRO A 82 0.13 13.26 -12.97
N ILE A 83 1.37 12.99 -13.37
CA ILE A 83 1.84 11.64 -13.67
C ILE A 83 1.73 10.70 -12.47
N LEU A 84 1.88 11.21 -11.24
CA LEU A 84 1.70 10.43 -10.02
C LEU A 84 0.26 9.93 -9.92
N TRP A 85 -0.69 10.84 -10.07
CA TRP A 85 -2.11 10.55 -9.87
C TRP A 85 -2.66 9.69 -11.00
N GLU A 86 -2.23 9.91 -12.24
CA GLU A 86 -2.58 9.07 -13.38
C GLU A 86 -2.16 7.62 -13.16
N ASN A 87 -0.91 7.39 -12.74
CA ASN A 87 -0.40 6.03 -12.46
C ASN A 87 -1.13 5.37 -11.29
N LEU A 88 -1.38 6.11 -10.20
CA LEU A 88 -2.11 5.58 -9.05
C LEU A 88 -3.57 5.23 -9.39
N GLN A 89 -4.24 6.05 -10.20
CA GLN A 89 -5.60 5.78 -10.66
C GLN A 89 -5.65 4.53 -11.55
N GLU A 90 -4.70 4.36 -12.47
CA GLU A 90 -4.61 3.17 -13.31
C GLU A 90 -4.44 1.89 -12.46
N ILE A 91 -3.51 1.90 -11.50
CA ILE A 91 -3.30 0.77 -10.58
C ILE A 91 -4.57 0.45 -9.78
N ALA A 92 -5.26 1.48 -9.27
CA ALA A 92 -6.49 1.30 -8.52
C ALA A 92 -7.60 0.67 -9.37
N GLN A 93 -7.76 1.11 -10.63
CA GLN A 93 -8.75 0.56 -11.56
C GLN A 93 -8.44 -0.89 -11.95
N GLN A 94 -7.17 -1.24 -12.16
CA GLN A 94 -6.76 -2.62 -12.44
C GLN A 94 -7.05 -3.56 -11.27
N LYS A 95 -6.91 -3.09 -10.01
CA LYS A 95 -7.22 -3.91 -8.83
C LYS A 95 -8.72 -4.05 -8.56
N LEU A 96 -9.53 -3.08 -8.94
CA LEU A 96 -10.99 -3.10 -8.78
C LEU A 96 -11.73 -3.89 -9.88
N SER A 97 -11.03 -4.22 -10.97
CA SER A 97 -11.56 -5.01 -12.10
C SER A 97 -11.22 -6.51 -12.03
N LEU A 98 -10.56 -6.93 -10.95
CA LEU A 98 -10.29 -8.33 -10.59
C LEU A 98 -11.34 -8.85 -9.60
#